data_AF-A0A7C1ZE24-F1
#
_entry.id   AF-A0A7C1ZE24-F1
#
_cell.length_a   1.000
_cell.length_b   1.000
_cell.length_c   1.000
_cell.angle_alpha   90.00
_cell.angle_beta   90.00
_cell.angle_gamma   90.00
#
_symmetry.space_group_name_H-M   'P 1'
#
loop_
_entity.id
_entity.type
_entity.pdbx_description
1 polymer ?
#
loop_
_entity_poly.entity_id
_entity_poly.type
_entity_poly.pdbx_seq_one_letter_code
_entity_poly.pdbx_strand_id
1 'polypeptide(L)'
;MKNKIPPLRLVAWELTKACNLACKHCRAKAITKSLPDELNHSEAEKILDDIASFAQPIIILTGGEPLMRKDVLDLAAYGTEKGLRMVLATNGTLLDDIWVKELKKVGIKRVSVSIDGATAKAHDTFRGVKGAFDHTMAGIEALKRGG
;
A
#
# COMPACT_ATOMS: atom_id res chain seq x y z
N MET A 1 31.94 3.43 24.61
CA MET A 1 30.48 3.15 24.64
C MET A 1 30.10 2.67 23.26
N LYS A 2 29.58 1.44 23.10
CA LYS A 2 29.15 0.96 21.77
C LYS A 2 27.93 1.77 21.34
N ASN A 3 28.05 2.57 20.27
CA ASN A 3 26.93 3.21 19.61
C ASN A 3 25.91 2.12 19.22
N LYS A 4 24.83 1.97 20.00
CA LYS A 4 23.74 1.07 19.63
C LYS A 4 22.91 1.75 18.56
N ILE A 5 23.07 1.30 17.31
CA ILE A 5 22.18 1.68 16.22
C ILE A 5 20.75 1.24 16.60
N PRO A 6 19.75 2.14 16.56
CA PRO A 6 18.37 1.76 16.84
C PRO A 6 17.87 0.67 15.88
N PRO A 7 17.03 -0.27 16.35
CA PRO A 7 16.50 -1.31 15.47
C PRO A 7 15.60 -0.72 14.39
N LEU A 8 15.69 -1.24 13.17
CA LEU A 8 14.77 -0.91 12.08
C LEU A 8 13.37 -1.43 12.43
N ARG A 9 12.42 -0.52 12.65
CA ARG A 9 11.04 -0.88 13.07
C ARG A 9 10.01 -0.82 11.96
N LEU A 10 10.23 0.03 10.96
CA LEU A 10 9.22 0.34 9.96
C LEU A 10 9.89 0.74 8.64
N VAL A 11 9.42 0.15 7.54
CA VAL A 11 9.79 0.51 6.18
C VAL A 11 8.50 0.86 5.44
N ALA A 12 8.40 2.09 4.95
CA ALA A 12 7.35 2.49 4.03
C ALA A 12 7.89 2.40 2.61
N TRP A 13 7.41 1.42 1.85
CA TRP A 13 7.94 1.09 0.54
C TRP A 13 6.98 1.54 -0.57
N GLU A 14 7.40 2.54 -1.35
CA GLU A 14 6.72 2.94 -2.58
C GLU A 14 6.95 1.88 -3.66
N LEU A 15 5.96 1.00 -3.86
CA LEU A 15 6.05 -0.13 -4.78
C LEU A 15 5.96 0.26 -6.25
N THR A 16 5.27 1.36 -6.54
CA THR A 16 4.99 1.84 -7.90
C THR A 16 4.71 3.33 -7.88
N LYS A 17 4.95 4.03 -8.98
CA LYS A 17 4.47 5.40 -9.23
C LYS A 17 3.04 5.43 -9.80
N ALA A 18 2.52 4.29 -10.26
CA ALA A 18 1.16 4.20 -10.79
C ALA A 18 0.13 4.56 -9.72
N CYS A 19 -0.80 5.46 -10.02
CA CYS A 19 -1.95 5.76 -9.19
C CYS A 19 -3.16 6.11 -10.05
N ASN A 20 -4.34 5.71 -9.60
CA ASN A 20 -5.61 6.04 -10.23
C ASN A 20 -6.19 7.39 -9.77
N LEU A 21 -5.48 8.14 -8.92
CA LEU A 21 -5.86 9.48 -8.43
C LEU A 21 -4.77 10.53 -8.75
N ALA A 22 -5.11 11.82 -8.59
CA ALA A 22 -4.24 12.97 -8.90
C ALA A 22 -4.22 13.99 -7.74
N CYS A 23 -3.89 13.51 -6.54
CA CYS A 23 -4.03 14.27 -5.29
C CYS A 23 -3.15 15.53 -5.25
N LYS A 24 -3.69 16.65 -4.75
CA LYS A 24 -2.97 17.94 -4.68
C LYS A 24 -1.68 17.90 -3.86
N HIS A 25 -1.63 17.09 -2.80
CA HIS A 25 -0.49 16.97 -1.88
C HIS A 25 0.47 15.82 -2.20
N CYS A 26 0.29 15.12 -3.32
CA CYS A 26 0.90 13.81 -3.56
C CYS A 26 2.43 13.86 -3.45
N ARG A 27 2.98 13.36 -2.32
CA ARG A 27 4.43 13.23 -2.11
C ARG A 27 5.08 12.35 -3.18
N ALA A 28 4.41 11.27 -3.57
CA ALA A 28 4.91 10.32 -4.55
C ALA A 28 5.03 10.92 -5.96
N LYS A 29 4.41 12.09 -6.22
CA LYS A 29 4.22 12.66 -7.57
C LYS A 29 3.74 11.57 -8.55
N ALA A 30 2.71 10.85 -8.11
CA ALA A 30 2.22 9.68 -8.80
C ALA A 30 1.71 10.04 -10.21
N ILE A 31 1.83 9.06 -11.10
CA ILE A 31 1.42 9.15 -12.49
C ILE A 31 0.46 7.99 -12.80
N THR A 32 -0.23 8.02 -13.93
CA THR A 32 -1.28 7.05 -14.23
C THR A 32 -0.77 5.66 -14.62
N LYS A 33 0.53 5.50 -14.85
CA LYS A 33 1.17 4.24 -15.26
C LYS A 33 2.45 4.02 -14.47
N SER A 34 2.87 2.78 -14.32
CA SER A 34 4.16 2.44 -13.73
C SER A 34 5.30 3.04 -14.57
N LEU A 35 6.40 3.40 -13.92
CA LEU A 35 7.63 3.72 -14.65
C LEU A 35 8.23 2.45 -15.28
N PRO A 36 8.93 2.57 -16.42
CA PRO A 36 9.55 1.42 -17.09
C PRO A 36 10.70 0.79 -16.29
N ASP A 37 11.28 1.53 -15.34
CA ASP A 37 12.42 1.16 -14.50
C ASP A 37 12.03 0.87 -13.04
N GLU A 38 10.75 0.60 -12.76
CA GLU A 38 10.33 0.07 -11.45
C GLU A 38 10.91 -1.33 -11.23
N LEU A 39 11.18 -1.66 -9.96
CA LEU A 39 11.68 -2.98 -9.57
C LEU A 39 10.74 -4.08 -10.09
N ASN A 40 11.30 -5.01 -10.83
CA ASN A 40 10.58 -6.21 -11.23
C ASN A 40 10.29 -7.11 -10.02
N HIS A 41 9.54 -8.19 -10.24
CA HIS A 41 9.11 -9.09 -9.18
C HIS A 41 10.27 -9.68 -8.37
N SER A 42 11.28 -10.22 -9.05
CA SER A 42 12.43 -10.87 -8.39
C SER A 42 13.30 -9.86 -7.63
N GLU A 43 13.47 -8.66 -8.18
CA GLU A 43 14.16 -7.57 -7.48
C GLU A 43 13.40 -7.14 -6.22
N ALA A 44 12.08 -7.09 -6.27
CA ALA A 44 11.23 -6.76 -5.13
C ALA A 44 11.29 -7.84 -4.04
N GLU A 45 11.27 -9.13 -4.39
CA GLU A 45 11.49 -10.23 -3.44
C GLU A 45 12.87 -10.12 -2.78
N LYS A 46 13.91 -9.82 -3.56
CA LYS A 46 15.27 -9.63 -3.03
C LYS A 46 15.34 -8.53 -1.98
N ILE A 47 14.59 -7.43 -2.15
CA ILE A 47 14.52 -6.36 -1.12
C ILE A 47 13.94 -6.92 0.19
N LEU A 48 12.91 -7.75 0.12
CA LEU A 48 12.32 -8.39 1.30
C LEU A 48 13.29 -9.37 1.97
N ASP A 49 14.04 -10.14 1.19
CA ASP A 49 15.11 -11.03 1.69
C ASP A 49 16.22 -10.26 2.38
N ASP A 50 16.70 -9.19 1.74
CA ASP A 50 17.76 -8.35 2.28
C ASP A 50 17.32 -7.77 3.63
N ILE A 51 16.09 -7.26 3.74
CA ILE A 51 15.54 -6.75 5.01
C ILE A 51 15.42 -7.86 6.06
N ALA A 52 14.82 -8.99 5.70
CA ALA A 52 14.58 -10.10 6.61
C ALA A 52 15.88 -10.72 7.15
N SER A 53 17.00 -10.58 6.41
CA SER A 53 18.31 -11.09 6.83
C SER A 53 18.87 -10.41 8.08
N PHE A 54 18.44 -9.19 8.41
CA PHE A 54 18.96 -8.44 9.55
C PHE A 54 17.90 -7.79 10.46
N ALA A 55 16.63 -7.74 10.06
CA ALA A 55 15.56 -7.14 10.84
C ALA A 55 14.17 -7.75 10.55
N GLN A 56 13.20 -7.51 11.45
CA GLN A 56 11.79 -7.86 11.26
C GLN A 56 10.88 -6.63 11.45
N PRO A 57 10.99 -5.61 10.59
CA PRO A 57 10.15 -4.42 10.68
C PRO A 57 8.71 -4.68 10.20
N ILE A 58 7.84 -3.70 10.46
CA ILE A 58 6.59 -3.57 9.70
C ILE A 58 6.93 -3.05 8.30
N ILE A 59 6.44 -3.73 7.27
CA ILE A 59 6.54 -3.27 5.88
C ILE A 59 5.19 -2.68 5.48
N ILE A 60 5.17 -1.38 5.21
CA ILE A 60 4.01 -0.70 4.64
C ILE A 60 4.16 -0.70 3.12
N LEU A 61 3.35 -1.51 2.45
CA LEU A 61 3.17 -1.47 1.01
C LEU A 61 2.40 -0.19 0.66
N THR A 62 3.04 0.73 -0.05
CA THR A 62 2.51 2.04 -0.43
C THR A 62 3.02 2.44 -1.82
N GLY A 63 2.97 3.71 -2.21
CA GLY A 63 3.47 4.24 -3.48
C GLY A 63 2.56 5.31 -4.05
N GLY A 64 2.38 5.29 -5.37
CA GLY A 64 1.18 5.85 -5.97
C GLY A 64 -0.05 5.18 -5.36
N GLU A 65 -0.55 4.12 -5.97
CA GLU A 65 -1.54 3.22 -5.38
C GLU A 65 -1.00 1.79 -5.44
N PRO A 66 -0.69 1.14 -4.30
CA PRO A 66 -0.13 -0.20 -4.30
C PRO A 66 -1.03 -1.23 -4.99
N LEU A 67 -2.36 -1.06 -4.96
CA LEU A 67 -3.31 -1.95 -5.65
C LEU A 67 -3.26 -1.84 -7.18
N MET A 68 -2.52 -0.87 -7.74
CA MET A 68 -2.26 -0.78 -9.18
C MET A 68 -1.05 -1.61 -9.63
N ARG A 69 -0.25 -2.14 -8.69
CA ARG A 69 0.85 -3.04 -9.00
C ARG A 69 0.34 -4.48 -9.12
N LYS A 70 0.66 -5.14 -10.26
CA LYS A 70 0.07 -6.44 -10.63
C LYS A 70 0.39 -7.58 -9.66
N ASP A 71 1.58 -7.57 -9.07
CA ASP A 71 2.12 -8.61 -8.20
C ASP A 71 2.10 -8.22 -6.71
N VAL A 72 1.29 -7.22 -6.32
CA VAL A 72 1.25 -6.72 -4.93
C VAL A 72 0.85 -7.79 -3.92
N LEU A 73 -0.06 -8.70 -4.30
CA LEU A 73 -0.49 -9.80 -3.44
C LEU A 73 0.61 -10.86 -3.28
N ASP A 74 1.36 -11.15 -4.34
CA ASP A 74 2.48 -12.10 -4.31
C ASP A 74 3.58 -11.57 -3.38
N LEU A 75 3.92 -10.28 -3.47
CA LEU A 75 4.90 -9.64 -2.58
C LEU A 75 4.43 -9.61 -1.12
N ALA A 76 3.13 -9.40 -0.88
CA ALA A 76 2.57 -9.45 0.46
C ALA A 76 2.63 -10.87 1.06
N ALA A 77 2.35 -11.90 0.24
CA ALA A 77 2.47 -13.30 0.65
C ALA A 77 3.93 -13.64 0.96
N TYR A 78 4.85 -13.33 0.04
CA TYR A 78 6.29 -13.59 0.20
C TYR A 78 6.85 -12.93 1.47
N GLY A 79 6.57 -11.65 1.68
CA GLY A 79 7.01 -10.95 2.90
C GLY A 79 6.44 -11.58 4.17
N THR A 80 5.17 -12.01 4.14
CA THR A 80 4.54 -12.72 5.27
C THR A 80 5.23 -14.06 5.55
N GLU A 81 5.57 -14.84 4.52
CA GLU A 81 6.29 -16.11 4.64
C GLU A 81 7.69 -15.94 5.25
N LYS A 82 8.35 -14.81 4.98
CA LYS A 82 9.63 -14.42 5.60
C LYS A 82 9.49 -13.96 7.06
N GLY A 83 8.27 -13.93 7.60
CA GLY A 83 7.99 -13.49 8.97
C GLY A 83 7.89 -11.96 9.12
N LEU A 84 7.88 -11.20 8.02
CA LEU A 84 7.69 -9.75 8.06
C LEU A 84 6.22 -9.41 8.34
N ARG A 85 5.99 -8.32 9.08
CA ARG A 85 4.64 -7.82 9.32
C ARG A 85 4.20 -6.92 8.17
N MET A 86 3.52 -7.50 7.19
CA MET A 86 3.02 -6.81 6.01
C MET A 86 1.73 -6.02 6.31
N VAL A 87 1.70 -4.75 5.91
CA VAL A 87 0.52 -3.87 6.00
C VAL A 87 0.40 -3.03 4.73
N LEU A 88 -0.80 -2.50 4.45
CA LEU A 88 -1.11 -1.76 3.23
C LEU A 88 -1.52 -0.32 3.56
N ALA A 89 -1.03 0.66 2.79
CA ALA A 89 -1.56 2.02 2.77
C ALA A 89 -2.09 2.33 1.36
N THR A 90 -3.39 2.60 1.25
CA THR A 90 -4.11 2.70 -0.03
C THR A 90 -5.07 3.88 -0.03
N ASN A 91 -5.36 4.41 -1.20
CA ASN A 91 -6.45 5.36 -1.38
C ASN A 91 -7.84 4.70 -1.23
N GLY A 92 -7.92 3.36 -1.21
CA GLY A 92 -9.12 2.58 -0.91
C GLY A 92 -10.14 2.49 -2.05
N THR A 93 -9.98 3.25 -3.13
CA THR A 93 -10.97 3.31 -4.23
C THR A 93 -11.07 2.04 -5.06
N LEU A 94 -10.06 1.17 -5.00
CA LEU A 94 -10.04 -0.12 -5.71
C LEU A 94 -10.47 -1.29 -4.83
N LEU A 95 -10.69 -1.07 -3.53
CA LEU A 95 -11.04 -2.15 -2.61
C LEU A 95 -12.50 -2.57 -2.79
N ASP A 96 -12.69 -3.89 -2.88
CA ASP A 96 -13.97 -4.58 -2.83
C ASP A 96 -13.84 -5.86 -1.98
N ASP A 97 -14.91 -6.65 -1.89
CA ASP A 97 -14.90 -7.87 -1.07
C ASP A 97 -13.90 -8.93 -1.58
N ILE A 98 -13.60 -8.94 -2.89
CA ILE A 98 -12.61 -9.85 -3.50
C ILE A 98 -11.20 -9.45 -3.05
N TRP A 99 -10.86 -8.17 -3.18
CA TRP A 99 -9.58 -7.64 -2.70
C TRP A 99 -9.40 -7.90 -1.21
N VAL A 100 -10.41 -7.63 -0.39
CA VAL A 100 -10.33 -7.83 1.06
C VAL A 100 -10.07 -9.30 1.40
N LYS A 101 -10.74 -10.23 0.71
CA LYS A 101 -10.50 -11.67 0.88
C LYS A 101 -9.05 -12.05 0.53
N GLU A 102 -8.53 -11.58 -0.60
CA GLU A 102 -7.16 -11.90 -1.01
C GLU A 102 -6.12 -11.24 -0.09
N LEU A 103 -6.34 -10.00 0.36
CA LEU A 103 -5.46 -9.33 1.34
C LEU A 103 -5.35 -10.14 2.64
N LYS A 104 -6.47 -10.70 3.14
CA LYS A 104 -6.46 -11.58 4.32
C LYS A 104 -5.70 -12.87 4.05
N LYS A 105 -5.93 -13.49 2.90
CA LYS A 105 -5.28 -14.75 2.48
C LYS A 105 -3.77 -14.61 2.42
N VAL A 106 -3.25 -13.50 1.87
CA VAL A 106 -1.80 -13.24 1.79
C VAL A 106 -1.20 -12.69 3.09
N GLY A 107 -2.02 -12.53 4.14
CA GLY A 107 -1.54 -12.24 5.49
C GLY A 107 -1.39 -10.77 5.86
N ILE A 108 -1.92 -9.84 5.06
CA ILE A 108 -1.91 -8.40 5.40
C ILE A 108 -2.59 -8.18 6.75
N LYS A 109 -1.87 -7.54 7.68
CA LYS A 109 -2.31 -7.37 9.07
C LYS A 109 -3.05 -6.08 9.35
N ARG A 110 -2.96 -5.10 8.45
CA ARG A 110 -3.60 -3.80 8.59
C ARG A 110 -3.71 -3.11 7.24
N VAL A 111 -4.81 -2.40 7.04
CA VAL A 111 -5.01 -1.49 5.92
C VAL A 111 -5.23 -0.09 6.47
N SER A 112 -4.47 0.89 5.97
CA SER A 112 -4.67 2.31 6.22
C SER A 112 -5.30 2.93 4.98
N VAL A 113 -6.52 3.46 5.12
CA VAL A 113 -7.26 4.08 4.02
C VAL A 113 -7.22 5.59 4.15
N SER A 114 -6.98 6.25 3.01
CA SER A 114 -6.68 7.66 2.93
C SER A 114 -7.97 8.50 2.72
N ILE A 115 -8.47 9.19 3.75
CA ILE A 115 -9.65 10.08 3.69
C ILE A 115 -9.28 11.53 4.03
N ASP A 116 -9.36 12.45 3.06
CA ASP A 116 -8.90 13.85 3.21
C ASP A 116 -10.02 14.90 3.07
N GLY A 117 -11.28 14.54 3.34
CA GLY A 117 -12.38 15.49 3.28
C GLY A 117 -13.62 14.99 4.00
N ALA A 118 -14.30 15.89 4.72
CA ALA A 118 -15.53 15.57 5.45
C ALA A 118 -16.78 15.43 4.55
N THR A 119 -16.67 15.79 3.27
CA THR A 119 -17.75 15.63 2.28
C THR A 119 -17.16 15.08 0.99
N ALA A 120 -18.00 14.45 0.15
CA ALA A 120 -17.58 13.96 -1.16
C ALA A 120 -16.94 15.06 -2.01
N LYS A 121 -17.57 16.24 -2.07
CA LYS A 121 -17.03 17.40 -2.81
C LYS A 121 -15.63 17.80 -2.31
N ALA A 122 -15.43 17.90 -1.00
CA ALA A 122 -14.15 18.30 -0.43
C ALA A 122 -13.06 17.25 -0.71
N HIS A 123 -13.37 15.97 -0.49
CA HIS A 123 -12.44 14.87 -0.69
C HIS A 123 -12.06 14.72 -2.18
N ASP A 124 -13.04 14.69 -3.09
CA ASP A 124 -12.81 14.56 -4.52
C ASP A 124 -11.97 15.73 -5.06
N THR A 125 -12.26 16.95 -4.59
CA THR A 125 -11.49 18.16 -4.95
C THR A 125 -10.04 18.06 -4.47
N PHE A 126 -9.79 17.42 -3.32
CA PHE A 126 -8.44 17.25 -2.79
C PHE A 126 -7.68 16.11 -3.48
N ARG A 127 -8.37 15.00 -3.76
CA ARG A 127 -7.85 13.79 -4.43
C ARG A 127 -7.76 13.89 -5.95
N GLY A 128 -8.41 14.88 -6.55
CA GLY A 128 -8.32 15.20 -7.97
C GLY A 128 -9.18 14.33 -8.88
N VAL A 129 -10.10 13.51 -8.34
CA VAL A 129 -10.96 12.61 -9.12
C VAL A 129 -12.37 12.62 -8.51
N LYS A 130 -13.38 12.80 -9.37
CA LYS A 130 -14.79 12.73 -8.99
C LYS A 130 -15.19 11.29 -8.65
N GLY A 131 -15.93 11.09 -7.57
CA GLY A 131 -16.35 9.78 -7.06
C GLY A 131 -15.29 9.09 -6.20
N ALA A 132 -14.13 9.71 -5.96
CA ALA A 132 -13.08 9.14 -5.12
C ALA A 132 -13.60 8.89 -3.70
N PHE A 133 -14.39 9.80 -3.14
CA PHE A 133 -14.98 9.63 -1.81
C PHE A 133 -15.88 8.40 -1.74
N ASP A 134 -16.84 8.27 -2.65
CA ASP A 134 -17.81 7.18 -2.64
C ASP A 134 -17.12 5.82 -2.81
N HIS A 135 -16.15 5.72 -3.73
CA HIS A 135 -15.35 4.50 -3.90
C HIS A 135 -14.50 4.20 -2.67
N THR A 136 -13.89 5.21 -2.05
CA THR A 136 -13.10 5.01 -0.82
C THR A 136 -13.98 4.52 0.33
N MET A 137 -15.18 5.11 0.49
CA MET A 137 -16.14 4.69 1.50
C MET A 137 -16.64 3.26 1.24
N ALA A 138 -16.90 2.89 -0.01
CA ALA A 138 -17.25 1.51 -0.38
C ALA A 138 -16.14 0.52 -0.01
N GLY A 139 -14.87 0.88 -0.26
CA GLY A 139 -13.71 0.10 0.15
C GLY A 139 -13.56 -0.04 1.66
N ILE A 140 -13.83 1.03 2.43
CA ILE A 140 -13.85 0.98 3.90
C ILE A 140 -14.94 0.03 4.41
N GLU A 141 -16.14 0.06 3.82
CA GLU A 141 -17.21 -0.86 4.20
C GLU A 141 -16.90 -2.30 3.80
N ALA A 142 -16.19 -2.55 2.69
CA ALA A 142 -15.67 -3.87 2.34
C ALA A 142 -14.67 -4.39 3.38
N LEU A 143 -13.73 -3.55 3.80
CA LEU A 143 -12.78 -3.88 4.87
C LEU A 143 -13.51 -4.24 6.18
N LYS A 144 -14.51 -3.45 6.58
CA LYS A 144 -15.32 -3.73 7.77
C LYS A 144 -16.05 -5.08 7.70
N ARG A 145 -16.65 -5.41 6.55
CA ARG A 145 -17.30 -6.73 6.34
C ARG A 145 -16.28 -7.87 6.39
N GLY A 146 -15.06 -7.62 5.91
CA GLY A 146 -13.97 -8.58 5.94
C GLY A 146 -13.37 -8.85 7.32
N GLY A 147 -13.57 -7.97 8.29
CA GLY A 147 -12.95 -8.03 9.63
C GLY A 147 -11.46 -7.74 9.63
#